data_AF-A0A2H5QB30-F1
#
_entry.id   AF-A0A2H5QB30-F1
#
_cell.length_a   1.000
_cell.length_b   1.000
_cell.length_c   1.000
_cell.angle_alpha   90.00
_cell.angle_beta   90.00
_cell.angle_gamma   90.00
#
_symmetry.space_group_name_H-M   'P 1'
#
loop_
_entity.id
_entity.type
_entity.pdbx_description
1 polymer ?
#
loop_
_entity_poly.entity_id
_entity_poly.type
_entity_poly.pdbx_seq_one_letter_code
_entity_poly.pdbx_strand_id
1 'polypeptide(L)'
;MGSMQSLLGKIFFDYMIVVFTGGDELEDNDETLEDYLGRECPKPLKEILELCDNRCVPFDNKTKDAAMRTEQVGKKAAKLRDQQVEVDSLKGYSKQEISELKEQMQNSYEDQLKRATEMVESRLEQRLAEEQTARLKAEEAAQLAQGKSNDEICKLRKDLESAQRETAELREEYENSWCAIL
;
A
#
# COMPACT_ATOMS: atom_id res chain seq x y z
N MET A 1 21.11 -1.69 -17.05
CA MET A 1 20.02 -1.43 -18.02
C MET A 1 18.74 -1.27 -17.23
N GLY A 2 18.15 -0.08 -17.22
CA GLY A 2 16.92 0.22 -16.46
C GLY A 2 15.66 -0.34 -17.13
N SER A 3 14.57 -0.42 -16.36
CA SER A 3 13.26 -0.94 -16.81
C SER A 3 12.73 -0.24 -18.05
N MET A 4 12.97 1.06 -18.19
CA MET A 4 12.48 1.87 -19.32
C MET A 4 13.16 1.53 -20.64
N GLN A 5 14.45 1.22 -20.61
CA GLN A 5 15.25 0.87 -21.78
C GLN A 5 14.97 -0.56 -22.27
N SER A 6 14.64 -1.46 -21.33
CA SER A 6 14.16 -2.81 -21.64
C SER A 6 12.74 -2.82 -22.20
N LEU A 7 11.90 -1.88 -21.78
CA LEU A 7 10.48 -1.81 -22.17
C LEU A 7 10.26 -1.03 -23.47
N LEU A 8 10.95 0.10 -23.64
CA LEU A 8 10.75 1.04 -24.75
C LEU A 8 11.88 0.98 -25.78
N GLY A 9 12.75 -0.03 -25.71
CA GLY A 9 13.90 -0.15 -26.60
C GLY A 9 14.87 1.05 -26.56
N LYS A 10 15.94 0.97 -27.35
CA LYS A 10 16.97 2.03 -27.38
C LYS A 10 16.51 3.27 -28.13
N ILE A 11 15.67 3.08 -29.16
CA ILE A 11 15.16 4.17 -30.00
C ILE A 11 14.31 5.18 -29.23
N PHE A 12 13.74 4.81 -28.08
CA PHE A 12 12.95 5.72 -27.25
C PHE A 12 13.77 6.93 -26.77
N PHE A 13 15.04 6.72 -26.44
CA PHE A 13 15.92 7.80 -25.99
C PHE A 13 16.20 8.81 -27.11
N ASP A 14 16.08 8.41 -28.38
CA ASP A 14 16.22 9.28 -29.55
C ASP A 14 15.00 10.19 -29.77
N TYR A 15 13.90 9.98 -29.03
CA TYR A 15 12.70 10.85 -29.05
C TYR A 15 12.40 11.53 -27.71
N MET A 16 13.08 11.14 -26.62
CA MET A 16 12.80 11.66 -25.28
C MET A 16 13.40 13.05 -25.06
N ILE A 17 12.59 13.94 -24.49
CA ILE A 17 12.98 15.29 -24.05
C ILE A 17 12.90 15.35 -22.53
N VAL A 18 13.93 15.88 -21.88
CA VAL A 18 13.95 16.08 -20.42
C VAL A 18 13.43 17.47 -20.07
N VAL A 19 12.31 17.54 -19.35
CA VAL A 19 11.73 18.81 -18.89
C VAL A 19 12.19 19.10 -17.47
N PHE A 20 12.93 20.20 -17.28
CA PHE A 20 13.31 20.70 -15.96
C PHE A 20 12.26 21.67 -15.45
N THR A 21 11.57 21.32 -14.37
CA THR A 21 10.62 22.23 -13.72
C THR A 21 11.33 23.19 -12.77
N GLY A 22 10.76 24.38 -12.54
CA GLY A 22 11.38 25.41 -11.69
C GLY A 22 12.32 26.33 -12.47
N GLY A 23 12.10 26.49 -13.79
CA GLY A 23 12.91 27.38 -14.61
C GLY A 23 12.87 28.85 -14.15
N ASP A 24 11.80 29.25 -13.48
CA ASP A 24 11.64 30.54 -12.82
C ASP A 24 12.67 30.75 -11.69
N GLU A 25 13.02 29.70 -10.94
CA GLU A 25 14.01 29.78 -9.87
C GLU A 25 15.44 29.93 -10.42
N LEU A 26 15.69 29.44 -11.62
CA LEU A 26 16.96 29.64 -12.31
C LEU A 26 17.08 31.11 -12.76
N GLU A 27 16.02 31.66 -13.36
CA GLU A 27 15.98 33.08 -13.76
C GLU A 27 16.12 34.04 -12.57
N ASP A 28 15.43 33.79 -11.45
CA ASP A 28 15.52 34.62 -10.24
C ASP A 28 16.94 34.66 -9.62
N ASN A 29 17.76 33.63 -9.88
CA ASN A 29 19.13 33.51 -9.40
C ASN A 29 20.18 33.94 -10.45
N ASP A 30 19.76 34.53 -11.58
CA ASP A 30 20.62 34.86 -12.73
C ASP A 30 21.44 33.63 -13.21
N GLU A 31 20.85 32.44 -13.15
CA GLU A 31 21.50 31.16 -13.44
C GLU A 31 20.87 30.50 -14.68
N THR A 32 21.69 29.98 -15.59
CA THR A 32 21.18 29.19 -16.73
C THR A 32 21.02 27.72 -16.35
N LEU A 33 20.22 26.96 -17.12
CA LEU A 33 20.11 25.52 -16.92
C LEU A 33 21.47 24.83 -17.13
N GLU A 34 22.26 25.32 -18.07
CA GLU A 34 23.62 24.84 -18.35
C GLU A 34 24.56 25.09 -17.17
N ASP A 35 24.50 26.27 -16.54
CA ASP A 35 25.28 26.58 -15.34
C ASP A 35 24.90 25.67 -14.17
N TYR A 36 23.60 25.45 -13.98
CA TYR A 36 23.07 24.58 -12.92
C TYR A 36 23.53 23.13 -13.09
N LEU A 37 23.46 22.60 -14.31
CA LEU A 37 23.91 21.24 -14.62
C LEU A 37 25.44 21.11 -14.64
N GLY A 38 26.17 22.21 -14.85
CA GLY A 38 27.64 22.25 -14.91
C GLY A 38 28.34 22.13 -13.55
N ARG A 39 27.66 22.40 -12.44
CA ARG A 39 28.24 22.38 -11.07
C ARG A 39 28.49 20.97 -10.55
N GLU A 40 27.40 20.26 -10.22
CA GLU A 40 27.42 18.90 -9.66
C GLU A 40 26.20 18.10 -10.14
N CYS A 41 26.09 17.86 -11.45
CA CYS A 41 25.02 17.01 -11.97
C CYS A 41 25.17 15.56 -11.48
N PRO A 42 24.16 14.97 -10.81
CA PRO A 42 24.19 13.59 -10.38
C PRO A 42 24.49 12.65 -11.56
N LYS A 43 25.39 11.69 -11.38
CA LYS A 43 25.76 10.72 -12.44
C LYS A 43 24.54 10.09 -13.15
N PRO A 44 23.49 9.63 -12.44
CA PRO A 44 22.32 9.05 -13.10
C PRO A 44 21.58 10.05 -14.00
N LEU A 45 21.51 11.33 -13.60
CA LEU A 45 20.88 12.37 -14.40
C LEU A 45 21.74 12.71 -15.63
N LYS A 46 23.06 12.79 -15.46
CA LYS A 46 24.00 13.01 -16.56
C LYS A 46 23.89 11.91 -17.63
N GLU A 47 23.81 10.65 -17.22
CA GLU A 47 23.61 9.51 -18.12
C GLU A 47 22.28 9.61 -18.89
N ILE A 48 21.20 10.05 -18.24
CA ILE A 48 19.90 10.27 -18.90
C ILE A 48 19.98 11.39 -19.92
N LEU A 49 20.63 12.52 -19.57
CA LEU A 49 20.81 13.65 -20.49
C LEU A 49 21.66 13.25 -21.70
N GLU A 50 22.75 12.49 -21.50
CA GLU A 50 23.58 11.96 -22.58
C GLU A 50 22.79 11.01 -23.49
N LEU A 51 21.94 10.13 -22.93
CA LEU A 51 21.07 9.27 -23.72
C LEU A 51 20.05 10.05 -24.55
N CYS A 52 19.60 11.20 -24.05
CA CYS A 52 18.66 12.10 -24.73
C CYS A 52 19.32 13.10 -25.69
N ASP A 53 20.63 12.97 -25.94
CA ASP A 53 21.42 13.94 -26.70
C ASP A 53 21.29 15.39 -26.16
N ASN A 54 21.23 15.50 -24.83
CA ASN A 54 21.08 16.75 -24.09
C ASN A 54 19.82 17.57 -24.46
N ARG A 55 18.81 16.92 -25.05
CA ARG A 55 17.52 17.56 -25.32
C ARG A 55 16.78 17.79 -24.03
N CYS A 56 16.91 19.00 -23.52
CA CYS A 56 16.24 19.45 -22.32
C CYS A 56 15.66 20.84 -22.45
N VAL A 57 14.62 21.10 -21.66
CA VAL A 57 13.91 22.38 -21.64
C VAL A 57 13.55 22.77 -20.20
N PRO A 58 13.90 24.00 -19.74
CA PRO A 58 13.42 24.50 -18.47
C PRO A 58 11.95 24.94 -18.57
N PHE A 59 11.19 24.77 -17.49
CA PHE A 59 9.76 25.06 -17.42
C PHE A 59 9.41 25.81 -16.13
N ASP A 60 8.85 27.01 -16.32
CA ASP A 60 8.31 27.84 -15.26
C ASP A 60 6.87 27.41 -14.97
N ASN A 61 6.68 26.89 -13.75
CA ASN A 61 5.38 26.44 -13.26
C ASN A 61 4.64 27.51 -12.45
N LYS A 62 5.30 28.63 -12.12
CA LYS A 62 4.76 29.68 -11.25
C LYS A 62 4.01 30.77 -12.01
N THR A 63 4.29 30.97 -13.31
CA THR A 63 3.59 31.99 -14.09
C THR A 63 2.08 31.76 -14.15
N LYS A 64 1.32 32.80 -13.74
CA LYS A 64 -0.14 32.83 -13.81
C LYS A 64 -0.65 33.50 -15.08
N ASP A 65 0.25 34.12 -15.84
CA ASP A 65 -0.08 34.85 -17.05
C ASP A 65 -0.31 33.89 -18.23
N ALA A 66 -1.51 33.95 -18.83
CA ALA A 66 -1.88 33.05 -19.91
C ALA A 66 -1.10 33.31 -21.21
N ALA A 67 -0.70 34.56 -21.48
CA ALA A 67 0.10 34.91 -22.65
C ALA A 67 1.55 34.40 -22.48
N MET A 68 2.15 34.57 -21.30
CA MET A 68 3.48 34.04 -20.99
C MET A 68 3.51 32.51 -21.07
N ARG A 69 2.48 31.82 -20.55
CA ARG A 69 2.36 30.35 -20.71
C ARG A 69 2.28 29.94 -22.18
N THR A 70 1.48 30.64 -22.96
CA THR A 70 1.30 30.34 -24.40
C THR A 70 2.60 30.59 -25.17
N GLU A 71 3.32 31.66 -24.84
CA GLU A 71 4.62 31.97 -25.41
C GLU A 71 5.69 30.94 -25.02
N GLN A 72 5.75 30.53 -23.75
CA GLN A 72 6.66 29.49 -23.28
C GLN A 72 6.40 28.15 -23.98
N VAL A 73 5.14 27.74 -24.11
CA VAL A 73 4.75 26.52 -24.84
C VAL A 73 5.09 26.67 -26.33
N GLY A 74 4.86 27.83 -26.93
CA GLY A 74 5.18 28.13 -28.33
C GLY A 74 6.67 28.09 -28.64
N LYS A 75 7.49 28.74 -27.82
CA LYS A 75 8.96 28.74 -27.92
C LYS A 75 9.55 27.34 -27.72
N LYS A 76 9.02 26.58 -26.76
CA LYS A 76 9.41 25.17 -26.57
C LYS A 76 9.02 24.31 -27.76
N ALA A 77 7.79 24.42 -28.24
CA ALA A 77 7.35 23.68 -29.42
C ALA A 77 8.20 24.04 -30.66
N ALA A 78 8.67 25.28 -30.79
CA ALA A 78 9.59 25.68 -31.86
C ALA A 78 10.99 25.09 -31.68
N LYS A 79 11.60 25.21 -30.49
CA LYS A 79 12.91 24.61 -30.17
C LYS A 79 12.90 23.09 -30.38
N LEU A 80 11.81 22.44 -29.99
CA LEU A 80 11.60 21.01 -30.21
C LEU A 80 11.45 20.67 -31.70
N ARG A 81 10.75 21.49 -32.49
CA ARG A 81 10.66 21.31 -33.96
C ARG A 81 12.00 21.48 -34.66
N ASP A 82 12.83 22.42 -34.22
CA ASP A 82 14.17 22.61 -34.81
C ASP A 82 15.10 21.43 -34.47
N GLN A 83 14.96 20.86 -33.26
CA GLN A 83 15.61 19.60 -32.87
C GLN A 83 14.96 18.35 -33.51
N GLN A 84 13.73 18.47 -34.03
CA GLN A 84 13.01 17.39 -34.71
C GLN A 84 13.54 17.14 -36.13
N VAL A 85 14.16 18.13 -36.79
CA VAL A 85 14.69 17.99 -38.16
C VAL A 85 15.77 16.89 -38.25
N GLU A 86 16.55 16.66 -37.18
CA GLU A 86 17.47 15.50 -37.10
C GLU A 86 16.75 14.17 -36.84
N VAL A 87 15.59 14.22 -36.18
CA VAL A 87 14.80 13.06 -35.76
C VAL A 87 13.83 12.56 -36.83
N ASP A 88 13.43 13.41 -37.79
CA ASP A 88 12.55 13.01 -38.90
C ASP A 88 13.22 11.98 -39.87
N SER A 89 14.55 11.85 -39.78
CA SER A 89 15.31 10.77 -40.44
C SER A 89 15.23 9.43 -39.68
N LEU A 90 14.81 9.45 -38.41
CA LEU A 90 14.64 8.27 -37.57
C LEU A 90 13.23 7.70 -37.75
N LYS A 91 13.15 6.41 -38.04
CA LYS A 91 11.89 5.67 -38.13
C LYS A 91 11.31 5.52 -36.72
N GLY A 92 10.36 6.39 -36.38
CA GLY A 92 9.66 6.33 -35.10
C GLY A 92 8.85 5.04 -34.94
N TYR A 93 8.31 4.84 -33.74
CA TYR A 93 7.44 3.70 -33.47
C TYR A 93 6.22 3.72 -34.39
N SER A 94 5.99 2.60 -35.06
CA SER A 94 4.76 2.37 -35.80
C SER A 94 3.57 2.31 -34.84
N LYS A 95 2.38 2.65 -35.35
CA LYS A 95 1.13 2.56 -34.59
C LYS A 95 0.91 1.16 -33.99
N GLN A 96 1.38 0.12 -34.67
CA GLN A 96 1.29 -1.25 -34.22
C GLN A 96 2.22 -1.52 -33.03
N GLU A 97 3.49 -1.11 -33.11
CA GLU A 97 4.46 -1.28 -32.00
C GLU A 97 4.00 -0.52 -30.74
N ILE A 98 3.42 0.68 -30.89
CA ILE A 98 2.84 1.43 -29.76
C ILE A 98 1.67 0.66 -29.14
N SER A 99 0.82 0.06 -29.98
CA SER A 99 -0.34 -0.72 -29.51
C SER A 99 0.10 -1.98 -28.76
N GLU A 100 1.06 -2.72 -29.31
CA GLU A 100 1.61 -3.93 -28.70
C GLU A 100 2.27 -3.62 -27.35
N LEU A 101 3.06 -2.55 -27.29
CA LEU A 101 3.67 -2.10 -26.05
C LEU A 101 2.63 -1.72 -24.98
N LYS A 102 1.59 -0.99 -25.38
CA LYS A 102 0.49 -0.61 -24.47
C LYS A 102 -0.21 -1.84 -23.92
N GLU A 103 -0.47 -2.84 -24.76
CA GLU A 103 -1.09 -4.10 -24.38
C GLU A 103 -0.20 -4.90 -23.42
N GLN A 104 1.11 -4.99 -23.69
CA GLN A 104 2.06 -5.64 -22.78
C GLN A 104 2.09 -4.96 -21.39
N MET A 105 2.03 -3.62 -21.34
CA MET A 105 1.95 -2.88 -20.09
C MET A 105 0.66 -3.19 -19.33
N GLN A 106 -0.47 -3.18 -20.04
CA GLN A 106 -1.78 -3.49 -19.49
C GLN A 106 -1.81 -4.91 -18.88
N ASN A 107 -1.39 -5.90 -19.66
CA ASN A 107 -1.38 -7.30 -19.25
C ASN A 107 -0.44 -7.53 -18.05
N SER A 108 0.75 -6.91 -18.05
CA SER A 108 1.69 -7.00 -16.93
C SER A 108 1.11 -6.43 -15.63
N TYR A 109 0.39 -5.30 -15.70
CA TYR A 109 -0.28 -4.72 -14.54
C TYR A 109 -1.42 -5.61 -14.04
N GLU A 110 -2.24 -6.15 -14.95
CA GLU A 110 -3.31 -7.08 -14.60
C GLU A 110 -2.77 -8.36 -13.95
N ASP A 111 -1.67 -8.92 -14.44
CA ASP A 111 -1.00 -10.09 -13.86
C ASP A 111 -0.43 -9.82 -12.47
N GLN A 112 0.13 -8.63 -12.26
CA GLN A 112 0.59 -8.21 -10.93
C GLN A 112 -0.58 -8.07 -9.96
N LEU A 113 -1.67 -7.44 -10.40
CA LEU A 113 -2.86 -7.26 -9.59
C LEU A 113 -3.49 -8.61 -9.23
N LYS A 114 -3.63 -9.51 -10.19
CA LYS A 114 -4.18 -10.85 -9.98
C LYS A 114 -3.39 -11.64 -8.94
N ARG A 115 -2.06 -11.68 -9.06
CA ARG A 115 -1.19 -12.37 -8.09
C ARG A 115 -1.30 -11.79 -6.68
N ALA A 116 -1.39 -10.46 -6.57
CA ALA A 116 -1.56 -9.81 -5.28
C ALA A 116 -2.91 -10.18 -4.64
N THR A 117 -3.98 -10.17 -5.43
CA THR A 117 -5.33 -10.55 -4.98
C THR A 117 -5.37 -12.00 -4.51
N GLU A 118 -4.88 -12.96 -5.32
CA GLU A 118 -4.83 -14.38 -4.96
C GLU A 118 -4.03 -14.65 -3.67
N MET A 119 -2.91 -13.94 -3.48
CA MET A 119 -2.12 -14.04 -2.25
C MET A 119 -2.88 -13.52 -1.02
N VAL A 120 -3.64 -12.43 -1.16
CA VAL A 120 -4.44 -11.88 -0.05
C VAL A 120 -5.60 -12.82 0.28
N GLU A 121 -6.33 -13.30 -0.73
CA GLU A 121 -7.46 -14.22 -0.56
C GLU A 121 -7.04 -15.50 0.17
N SER A 122 -5.99 -16.18 -0.32
CA SER A 122 -5.50 -17.42 0.31
C SER A 122 -5.05 -17.21 1.76
N ARG A 123 -4.42 -16.07 2.08
CA ARG A 123 -4.02 -15.75 3.46
C ARG A 123 -5.23 -15.50 4.36
N LEU A 124 -6.29 -14.88 3.84
CA LEU A 124 -7.53 -14.65 4.59
C LEU A 124 -8.26 -15.95 4.87
N GLU A 125 -8.38 -16.84 3.88
CA GLU A 125 -8.99 -18.16 4.03
C GLU A 125 -8.25 -18.99 5.09
N GLN A 126 -6.91 -19.02 5.05
CA GLN A 126 -6.11 -19.71 6.05
C GLN A 126 -6.35 -19.15 7.46
N ARG A 127 -6.32 -17.82 7.61
CA ARG A 127 -6.57 -17.17 8.91
C ARG A 127 -7.96 -17.45 9.45
N LEU A 128 -8.95 -17.46 8.58
CA LEU A 128 -10.33 -17.78 8.96
C LEU A 128 -10.45 -19.22 9.46
N ALA A 129 -9.84 -20.18 8.76
CA ALA A 129 -9.84 -21.59 9.19
C ALA A 129 -9.12 -21.81 10.53
N GLU A 130 -7.98 -21.14 10.74
CA GLU A 130 -7.24 -21.15 12.01
C GLU A 130 -8.09 -20.60 13.16
N GLU A 131 -8.74 -19.45 12.95
CA GLU A 131 -9.61 -18.81 13.95
C GLU A 131 -10.80 -19.69 14.29
N GLN A 132 -11.51 -20.23 13.29
CA GLN A 132 -12.65 -21.11 13.51
C GLN A 132 -12.27 -22.37 14.30
N THR A 133 -11.12 -22.96 13.98
CA THR A 133 -10.62 -24.13 14.69
C THR A 133 -10.25 -23.79 16.14
N ALA A 134 -9.60 -22.65 16.37
CA ALA A 134 -9.26 -22.19 17.71
C ALA A 134 -10.52 -21.88 18.54
N ARG A 135 -11.53 -21.26 17.93
CA ARG A 135 -12.80 -20.93 18.55
C ARG A 135 -13.57 -22.18 18.99
N LEU A 136 -13.66 -23.19 18.12
CA LEU A 136 -14.33 -24.45 18.45
C LEU A 136 -13.67 -25.12 19.66
N LYS A 137 -12.34 -25.22 19.67
CA LYS A 137 -11.58 -25.79 20.80
C LYS A 137 -11.79 -25.01 22.10
N ALA A 138 -11.83 -23.69 22.02
CA ALA A 138 -12.08 -22.84 23.18
C ALA A 138 -13.50 -23.03 23.72
N GLU A 139 -14.48 -23.18 22.84
CA GLU A 139 -15.88 -23.41 23.20
C GLU A 139 -16.06 -24.77 23.89
N GLU A 140 -15.50 -25.85 23.34
CA GLU A 140 -15.53 -27.18 23.95
C GLU A 140 -14.87 -27.17 25.34
N ALA A 141 -13.72 -26.51 25.48
CA ALA A 141 -13.03 -26.39 26.76
C ALA A 141 -13.86 -25.60 27.79
N ALA A 142 -14.51 -24.52 27.36
CA ALA A 142 -15.39 -23.73 28.22
C ALA A 142 -16.62 -24.52 28.68
N GLN A 143 -17.27 -25.26 27.77
CA GLN A 143 -18.41 -26.11 28.11
C GLN A 143 -18.01 -27.22 29.09
N LEU A 144 -16.84 -27.85 28.89
CA LEU A 144 -16.33 -28.86 29.81
C LEU A 144 -16.05 -28.28 31.21
N ALA A 145 -15.43 -27.11 31.28
CA ALA A 145 -15.16 -26.42 32.54
C ALA A 145 -16.46 -26.03 33.25
N GLN A 146 -17.45 -25.54 32.50
CA GLN A 146 -18.77 -25.20 33.01
C GLN A 146 -19.50 -26.43 33.56
N GLY A 147 -19.43 -27.57 32.87
CA GLY A 147 -19.99 -28.84 33.34
C GLY A 147 -19.42 -29.25 34.70
N LYS A 148 -18.09 -29.22 34.84
CA LYS A 148 -17.43 -29.54 36.12
C LYS A 148 -17.83 -28.58 37.24
N SER A 149 -17.87 -27.28 36.95
CA SER A 149 -18.28 -26.28 37.94
C SER A 149 -19.74 -26.50 38.38
N ASN A 150 -20.64 -26.83 37.45
CA ASN A 150 -22.04 -27.14 37.77
C ASN A 150 -22.17 -28.38 38.67
N ASP A 151 -21.36 -29.42 38.42
CA ASP A 151 -21.33 -30.62 39.27
C ASP A 151 -20.85 -30.29 40.69
N GLU A 152 -19.83 -29.45 40.82
CA GLU A 152 -19.33 -28.97 42.12
C GLU A 152 -20.38 -28.12 42.85
N ILE A 153 -21.06 -27.20 42.15
CA ILE A 153 -22.16 -26.41 42.71
C ILE A 153 -23.29 -27.33 43.20
N CYS A 154 -23.63 -28.38 42.44
CA CYS A 154 -24.63 -29.35 42.85
C CYS A 154 -24.25 -30.09 44.15
N LYS A 155 -22.98 -30.49 44.30
CA LYS A 155 -22.49 -31.13 45.53
C LYS A 155 -22.54 -30.18 46.71
N LEU A 156 -21.97 -28.97 46.55
CA LEU A 156 -21.96 -27.96 47.60
C LEU A 156 -23.37 -27.57 48.06
N ARG A 157 -24.35 -27.51 47.15
CA ARG A 157 -25.75 -27.27 47.52
C ARG A 157 -26.31 -28.38 48.42
N LYS A 158 -26.05 -29.65 48.10
CA LYS A 158 -26.51 -30.79 48.92
C LYS A 158 -25.86 -30.80 50.30
N ASP A 159 -24.57 -30.53 50.35
CA ASP A 159 -23.83 -30.47 51.61
C ASP A 159 -24.34 -29.32 52.49
N LEU A 160 -24.60 -28.15 51.89
CA LEU A 160 -25.18 -27.01 52.57
C LEU A 160 -26.59 -27.29 53.11
N GLU A 161 -27.47 -27.91 52.30
CA GLU A 161 -28.81 -28.31 52.74
C GLU A 161 -28.76 -29.30 53.91
N SER A 162 -27.81 -30.23 53.89
CA SER A 162 -27.64 -31.22 54.95
C SER A 162 -27.17 -30.57 56.25
N ALA A 163 -26.14 -29.72 56.19
CA ALA A 163 -25.67 -28.95 57.33
C ALA A 163 -26.75 -28.02 57.91
N GLN A 164 -27.54 -27.37 57.03
CA GLN A 164 -28.68 -26.55 57.46
C GLN A 164 -29.72 -27.38 58.22
N ARG A 165 -30.04 -28.58 57.74
CA ARG A 165 -30.98 -29.49 58.42
C ARG A 165 -30.47 -29.88 59.81
N GLU A 166 -29.21 -30.32 59.91
CA GLU A 166 -28.59 -30.67 61.19
C GLU A 166 -28.60 -29.49 62.18
N THR A 167 -28.28 -28.28 61.72
CA THR A 167 -28.33 -27.09 62.59
C THR A 167 -29.75 -26.74 63.04
N ALA A 168 -30.78 -27.01 62.23
CA ALA A 168 -32.17 -26.81 62.60
C ALA A 168 -32.63 -27.84 63.65
N GLU A 169 -32.26 -29.11 63.46
CA GLU A 169 -32.55 -30.21 64.41
C GLU A 169 -31.92 -29.94 65.78
N LEU A 170 -30.64 -29.56 65.83
CA LEU A 170 -29.97 -29.21 67.07
C LEU A 170 -30.62 -28.01 67.78
N ARG A 171 -31.12 -27.03 67.01
CA ARG A 171 -31.82 -25.87 67.56
C ARG A 171 -33.16 -26.26 68.17
N GLU A 172 -33.93 -27.11 67.49
CA GLU A 172 -35.18 -27.65 68.00
C GLU A 172 -34.95 -28.49 69.26
N GLU A 173 -33.92 -29.33 69.28
CA GLU A 173 -33.55 -30.10 70.47
C GLU A 173 -33.16 -29.19 71.64
N TYR A 174 -32.39 -28.14 71.39
CA TYR A 174 -32.06 -27.13 72.40
C TYR A 174 -33.32 -26.42 72.93
N GLU A 175 -34.21 -25.96 72.05
CA GLU A 175 -35.47 -25.29 72.43
C GLU A 175 -36.41 -26.21 73.22
N ASN A 176 -36.50 -27.49 72.83
CA ASN A 176 -37.28 -28.51 73.55
C ASN A 176 -36.67 -28.84 74.92
N SER A 177 -35.34 -28.94 75.02
CA SER A 177 -34.64 -29.16 76.29
C SER A 177 -34.78 -27.96 77.23
N TRP A 178 -34.75 -26.74 76.69
CA TRP A 178 -34.94 -25.50 77.43
C TRP A 178 -36.36 -25.37 77.99
N CYS A 179 -37.38 -25.74 77.20
CA CYS A 179 -38.78 -25.77 77.65
C CYS A 179 -39.04 -26.82 78.73
N ALA A 180 -38.22 -27.87 78.85
CA ALA A 180 -38.38 -28.91 79.86
C ALA A 180 -37.79 -28.55 81.24
N ILE A 181 -37.04 -27.44 81.34
CA ILE A 181 -36.36 -26.99 82.57
C ILE A 181 -37.11 -25.83 83.26
N LEU A 182 -38.08 -25.21 82.57
CA LEU A 182 -39.00 -24.17 83.09
C LEU A 182 -40.33 -24.78 83.55
#